data_AF-A0A3G1KXT6-F1
#
_entry.id   AF-A0A3G1KXT6-F1
#
_cell.length_a   1.000
_cell.length_b   1.000
_cell.length_c   1.000
_cell.angle_alpha   90.00
_cell.angle_beta   90.00
_cell.angle_gamma   90.00
#
_symmetry.space_group_name_H-M   'P 1'
#
loop_
_entity.id
_entity.type
_entity.pdbx_description
1 polymer ?
#
loop_
_entity_poly.entity_id
_entity_poly.type
_entity_poly.pdbx_seq_one_letter_code
_entity_poly.pdbx_strand_id
1 'polypeptide(L)' 'MIKEPEKTRSMDMDFLKGILDVIETDYPDRYVMMLEDRTRIKTLFSNEEWIDILTKSRNSYESHLKRIKKQENV' A
#
# COMPACT_ATOMS: atom_id res chain seq x y z
N MET A 1 -10.88 26.01 -24.74
CA MET A 1 -10.10 26.20 -23.51
C MET A 1 -10.22 24.91 -22.71
N ILE A 2 -9.14 24.14 -22.69
CA ILE A 2 -9.00 22.92 -21.89
C ILE A 2 -8.79 23.38 -20.45
N LYS A 3 -9.62 22.92 -19.52
CA LYS A 3 -9.26 22.91 -18.10
C LYS A 3 -8.88 21.47 -17.79
N GLU A 4 -7.59 21.19 -17.81
CA GLU A 4 -7.06 20.00 -17.15
C GLU A 4 -7.50 20.08 -15.69
N PRO A 5 -8.06 19.01 -15.09
CA PRO A 5 -8.15 18.97 -13.64
C PRO A 5 -6.72 19.00 -13.11
N GLU A 6 -6.41 20.11 -12.45
CA GLU A 6 -5.17 20.32 -11.71
C GLU A 6 -4.83 19.04 -10.96
N LYS A 7 -3.71 18.42 -11.34
CA LYS A 7 -3.08 17.32 -10.60
C LYS A 7 -2.93 17.82 -9.17
N THR A 8 -3.90 17.47 -8.33
CA THR A 8 -3.94 17.82 -6.93
C THR A 8 -2.64 17.33 -6.33
N ARG A 9 -1.79 18.31 -6.05
CA ARG A 9 -0.50 18.24 -5.37
C ARG A 9 -0.63 17.17 -4.29
N SER A 10 0.13 16.10 -4.47
CA SER A 10 0.33 14.98 -3.55
C SER A 10 0.13 15.39 -2.09
N MET A 11 -1.04 15.12 -1.54
CA MET A 11 -1.15 14.81 -0.12
C MET A 11 -0.56 13.40 0.07
N ASP A 12 0.73 13.26 -0.21
CA ASP A 12 1.59 12.20 0.31
C ASP A 12 1.81 12.48 1.80
N MET A 13 0.71 12.61 2.55
CA MET A 13 0.73 12.15 3.92
C MET A 13 0.94 10.65 3.75
N ASP A 14 2.20 10.20 3.87
CA ASP A 14 2.60 8.79 3.80
C ASP A 14 1.65 7.95 4.65
N PHE A 15 0.55 7.56 4.02
CA PHE A 15 -0.52 6.86 4.67
C PHE A 15 0.02 5.48 4.91
N LEU A 16 -0.27 4.96 6.09
CA LEU A 16 0.16 3.63 6.47
C LEU A 16 -0.21 2.66 5.34
N LYS A 17 0.77 2.09 4.66
CA LYS A 17 0.52 1.14 3.57
C LYS A 17 0.18 -0.21 4.19
N GLY A 18 -1.09 -0.54 4.17
CA GLY A 18 -1.61 -1.85 4.51
C GLY A 18 -1.21 -2.90 3.47
N ILE A 19 -1.54 -4.15 3.78
CA ILE A 19 -1.27 -5.29 2.89
C ILE A 19 -1.93 -5.09 1.51
N LEU A 20 -3.16 -4.58 1.49
CA LEU A 20 -3.89 -4.33 0.24
C LEU A 20 -3.26 -3.21 -0.59
N ASP A 21 -2.77 -2.14 0.04
CA ASP A 21 -2.10 -1.04 -0.67
C ASP A 21 -0.78 -1.50 -1.32
N VAL A 22 -0.04 -2.38 -0.63
CA VAL A 22 1.17 -3.01 -1.19
C VAL A 22 0.82 -3.90 -2.37
N ILE A 23 -0.25 -4.71 -2.26
CA ILE A 23 -0.69 -5.58 -3.35
C ILE A 23 -1.20 -4.77 -4.55
N GLU A 24 -1.98 -3.71 -4.34
CA GLU A 24 -2.47 -2.82 -5.40
C GLU A 24 -1.32 -2.15 -6.16
N THR A 25 -0.28 -1.71 -5.43
CA THR A 25 0.88 -1.04 -6.02
C THR A 25 1.81 -2.00 -6.76
N ASP A 26 2.15 -3.13 -6.13
CA ASP A 26 3.22 -4.01 -6.62
C ASP A 26 2.70 -5.17 -7.48
N TYR A 27 1.41 -5.53 -7.34
CA TYR A 27 0.75 -6.64 -8.02
C TYR A 27 -0.65 -6.27 -8.53
N PRO A 28 -0.80 -5.20 -9.33
CA PRO A 28 -2.11 -4.65 -9.71
C PRO A 28 -3.04 -5.67 -10.40
N ASP A 29 -2.50 -6.53 -11.26
CA ASP A 29 -3.30 -7.57 -11.93
C ASP A 29 -3.89 -8.57 -10.92
N ARG A 30 -3.10 -8.96 -9.91
CA ARG A 30 -3.56 -9.90 -8.87
C ARG A 30 -4.51 -9.22 -7.90
N TYR A 31 -4.34 -7.93 -7.65
CA TYR A 31 -5.30 -7.12 -6.89
C TYR A 31 -6.68 -7.12 -7.56
N VAL A 32 -6.73 -6.91 -8.88
CA VAL A 32 -7.99 -7.00 -9.65
C VAL A 32 -8.57 -8.42 -9.56
N MET A 33 -7.76 -9.47 -9.72
CA MET A 33 -8.24 -10.86 -9.58
C MET A 33 -8.83 -11.17 -8.20
N MET A 34 -8.29 -10.56 -7.13
CA MET A 34 -8.84 -10.67 -5.78
C MET A 34 -10.21 -10.00 -5.66
N LEU A 35 -10.36 -8.79 -6.21
CA LEU A 35 -11.61 -8.02 -6.14
C LEU A 35 -12.74 -8.69 -6.93
N GLU A 36 -12.41 -9.37 -8.02
CA GLU A 36 -13.37 -10.12 -8.83
C GLU A 36 -13.77 -11.48 -8.22
N ASP A 37 -13.30 -11.80 -7.00
CA ASP A 37 -13.53 -13.05 -6.26
C ASP A 37 -13.21 -14.33 -7.07
N ARG A 38 -12.34 -14.19 -8.08
CA ARG A 38 -12.00 -15.29 -9.01
C ARG A 38 -11.02 -16.28 -8.41
N THR A 39 -10.37 -15.94 -7.28
CA THR A 39 -9.34 -16.80 -6.70
C THR A 39 -9.18 -16.52 -5.21
N ARG A 40 -8.95 -17.58 -4.41
CA ARG A 40 -8.63 -17.44 -2.98
C ARG A 40 -7.30 -16.71 -2.83
N ILE A 41 -7.27 -15.64 -2.04
CA ILE A 41 -6.08 -14.79 -1.81
C ILE A 41 -4.81 -15.58 -1.49
N LYS A 42 -4.94 -16.67 -0.72
CA LYS A 42 -3.81 -17.51 -0.27
C LYS A 42 -3.07 -18.18 -1.43
N THR A 43 -3.73 -18.44 -2.56
CA THR A 43 -3.11 -19.13 -3.71
C THR A 43 -2.58 -18.17 -4.78
N LEU A 44 -2.83 -16.86 -4.63
CA LEU A 44 -2.40 -15.85 -5.61
C LEU A 44 -0.94 -15.44 -5.48
N PHE A 45 -0.32 -15.75 -4.34
CA PHE A 45 1.05 -15.35 -4.04
C PHE A 45 1.83 -16.56 -3.53
N SER A 46 3.10 -16.64 -3.92
CA SER A 46 4.05 -17.58 -3.34
C SER A 46 4.36 -17.21 -1.89
N ASN A 47 4.99 -18.13 -1.15
CA ASN A 47 5.42 -17.82 0.22
C ASN A 47 6.44 -16.68 0.26
N GLU A 48 7.34 -16.59 -0.73
CA GLU A 48 8.33 -15.52 -0.82
C GLU A 48 7.69 -14.16 -1.09
N GLU A 49 6.71 -14.13 -1.99
CA GLU A 49 5.92 -12.92 -2.28
C GLU A 49 5.12 -12.47 -1.04
N TRP A 50 4.55 -13.42 -0.28
CA TRP A 50 3.90 -13.10 0.99
C TRP A 50 4.86 -12.50 2.02
N ILE A 51 6.08 -13.04 2.13
CA ILE A 51 7.11 -12.50 3.03
C ILE A 51 7.46 -11.07 2.62
N ASP A 52 7.62 -10.79 1.33
CA ASP A 52 7.91 -9.45 0.82
C ASP A 52 6.77 -8.46 1.09
N ILE A 53 5.52 -8.83 0.75
CA ILE A 53 4.32 -8.01 0.99
C ILE A 53 4.20 -7.64 2.47
N LEU A 54 4.32 -8.62 3.37
CA LEU A 54 4.24 -8.40 4.81
C LEU A 54 5.38 -7.53 5.33
N THR A 55 6.59 -7.71 4.81
CA THR A 55 7.76 -6.91 5.18
C THR A 55 7.57 -5.45 4.78
N LYS A 56 7.09 -5.18 3.56
CA LYS A 56 6.81 -3.83 3.06
C LYS A 56 5.73 -3.13 3.89
N SER A 57 4.62 -3.82 4.17
CA SER A 57 3.54 -3.26 5.00
C SER A 57 4.04 -2.97 6.43
N ARG A 58 4.80 -3.89 7.03
CA ARG A 58 5.41 -3.69 8.36
C ARG A 58 6.37 -2.50 8.38
N ASN A 59 7.24 -2.36 7.39
CA ASN A 59 8.21 -1.27 7.31
C ASN A 59 7.50 0.09 7.16
N SER A 60 6.38 0.13 6.45
CA SER A 60 5.52 1.32 6.39
C SER A 60 4.96 1.67 7.78
N TYR A 61 4.50 0.68 8.54
CA TYR A 61 4.02 0.87 9.92
C TYR A 61 5.09 1.37 10.89
N GLU A 62 6.27 0.76 10.87
CA GLU A 62 7.37 1.19 11.73
C GLU A 62 7.81 2.63 11.41
N SER A 63 7.84 2.99 10.13
CA SER A 63 8.13 4.35 9.68
C SER A 63 7.07 5.35 10.16
N HIS A 64 5.80 4.97 10.10
CA HIS A 64 4.68 5.79 10.58
C HIS A 64 4.75 6.03 12.10
N LEU A 65 4.98 4.98 12.90
CA LEU A 65 5.12 5.09 14.36
C LEU A 65 6.31 5.97 14.78
N LYS A 66 7.46 5.84 14.10
CA LYS A 66 8.63 6.70 14.36
C LYS A 66 8.31 8.18 14.14
N ARG A 67 7.47 8.51 13.15
CA ARG A 67 7.06 9.89 12.86
C ARG A 67 6.10 10.44 13.90
N ILE A 68 5.09 9.67 14.33
CA ILE A 68 4.18 10.09 15.40
C ILE A 68 4.98 10.44 16.66
N LYS A 69 5.88 9.55 17.10
CA LYS A 69 6.75 9.80 18.26
C LYS A 69 7.62 11.05 18.11
N LYS A 70 8.05 11.38 16.89
CA LYS A 70 8.84 12.59 16.62
C LYS A 70 8.00 13.87 16.72
N GLN A 71 6.71 13.81 16.40
CA GLN A 71 5.79 14.96 16.48
C GLN A 71 5.30 15.23 17.91
N GLU A 72 5.23 14.21 18.77
CA GLU A 72 4.85 14.35 20.19
C GLU A 72 5.95 14.97 21.08
N ASN A 73 7.19 15.04 20.60
CA ASN A 73 8.34 15.59 21.33
C ASN A 73 8.72 17.03 20.87
N VAL A 74 7.79 17.75 20.22
CA VAL A 74 7.94 19.14 19.76
C VAL A 74 6.97 20.05 20.51
#